data_AF-A0A7L7VSW6-F1
#
_entry.id   AF-A0A7L7VSW6-F1
#
_cell.length_a   1.000
_cell.length_b   1.000
_cell.length_c   1.000
_cell.angle_alpha   90.00
_cell.angle_beta   90.00
_cell.angle_gamma   90.00
#
_symmetry.space_group_name_H-M   'P 1'
#
loop_
_entity.id
_entity.type
_entity.pdbx_description
1 polymer ?
#
loop_
_entity_poly.entity_id
_entity_poly.type
_entity_poly.pdbx_seq_one_letter_code
_entity_poly.pdbx_strand_id
1 'polypeptide(L)'
;MEHLTRRGAMLGFGLAAVHAGFSAASASAAPIPAVSLTPASGPAGTRVALAGSGFPKSAAGTVTGGAATVTFQTTKSGAFSAQATIAATAQGQAGLSVAVGRTAVTTSFVVLAGAPAAGTPLLRFGVATPGGAAAGAELDAVADLVGESPGIVLSYKDFRQPPPVAELDSVVSRGATPLVTWEPWIAGSGVSQPAYSLARIAAGDFDPYISQWGTALAAWGRPLMIRFAHEMNGDWYPWCEAVNGNQPGDYVRAWRHVHGLVTAGGAANVNWVWAPNGGGSVDPALLYPGNAFVDTVGLDAYNWGTTQAWSSWQMPSSLFGPHLAQLRTIAPGKPIIITETASAEAGGNKPDWNTALVSYLRSQPDVTGFVWFNFTKETDWRIDSSPASASALAAALAARR
;
A
#
# COMPACT_ATOMS: atom_id res chain seq x y z
N MET A 1 45.82 40.98 -48.33
CA MET A 1 45.15 41.97 -47.48
C MET A 1 45.86 41.91 -46.13
N GLU A 2 46.95 42.65 -45.93
CA GLU A 2 46.97 44.06 -45.45
C GLU A 2 46.32 44.17 -44.06
N HIS A 3 46.91 44.67 -42.97
CA HIS A 3 48.01 45.61 -42.70
C HIS A 3 48.59 45.29 -41.30
N LEU A 4 49.91 45.19 -41.11
CA LEU A 4 50.82 46.19 -40.50
C LEU A 4 50.29 47.00 -39.29
N THR A 5 50.95 46.87 -38.13
CA THR A 5 51.81 47.92 -37.48
C THR A 5 52.49 47.34 -36.23
N ARG A 6 53.83 47.15 -36.22
CA ARG A 6 54.91 48.02 -35.68
C ARG A 6 54.77 48.33 -34.18
N ARG A 7 55.80 48.41 -33.33
CA ARG A 7 57.26 48.19 -33.31
C ARG A 7 57.66 48.48 -31.84
N GLY A 8 58.72 47.87 -31.31
CA GLY A 8 59.37 48.41 -30.11
C GLY A 8 60.32 47.43 -29.42
N ALA A 9 61.60 47.52 -29.74
CA ALA A 9 62.70 46.80 -29.10
C ALA A 9 63.43 47.73 -28.12
N MET A 10 63.89 47.21 -26.97
CA MET A 10 65.07 47.65 -26.22
C MET A 10 65.48 46.49 -25.29
N LEU A 11 66.61 45.83 -25.59
CA LEU A 11 67.93 46.01 -24.97
C LEU A 11 67.96 45.70 -23.46
N GLY A 12 68.61 44.61 -23.10
CA GLY A 12 68.88 44.23 -21.71
C GLY A 12 70.15 44.84 -21.15
N PHE A 13 70.32 44.74 -19.83
CA PHE A 13 71.59 44.55 -19.10
C PHE A 13 71.26 44.31 -17.61
N GLY A 14 72.00 43.39 -16.97
CA GLY A 14 72.34 43.55 -15.54
C GLY A 14 71.74 42.56 -14.54
N LEU A 15 72.53 41.54 -14.22
CA LEU A 15 72.95 41.15 -12.85
C LEU A 15 71.88 41.01 -11.74
N ALA A 16 71.59 39.77 -11.30
CA ALA A 16 71.22 39.45 -9.92
C ALA A 16 71.36 37.93 -9.70
N ALA A 17 72.41 37.49 -9.01
CA ALA A 17 72.37 37.11 -7.60
C ALA A 17 71.60 35.80 -7.34
N VAL A 18 72.37 34.72 -7.17
CA VAL A 18 71.93 33.44 -6.62
C VAL A 18 71.21 33.69 -5.30
N HIS A 19 69.89 33.51 -5.30
CA HIS A 19 69.11 33.34 -4.07
C HIS A 19 68.65 31.88 -4.01
N ALA A 20 69.26 31.13 -3.10
CA ALA A 20 68.75 29.84 -2.67
C ALA A 20 67.37 30.08 -2.04
N GLY A 21 66.31 29.86 -2.83
CA GLY A 21 64.95 29.85 -2.32
C GLY A 21 64.77 28.63 -1.43
N PHE A 22 64.81 28.83 -0.11
CA PHE A 22 64.14 27.91 0.81
C PHE A 22 62.67 27.88 0.41
N SER A 23 62.25 26.82 -0.27
CA SER A 23 60.83 26.52 -0.41
C SER A 23 60.33 26.19 0.99
N ALA A 24 59.70 27.17 1.65
CA ALA A 24 58.90 26.90 2.83
C ALA A 24 57.86 25.87 2.39
N ALA A 25 58.02 24.63 2.84
CA ALA A 25 57.00 23.62 2.69
C ALA A 25 55.73 24.22 3.30
N SER A 26 54.72 24.48 2.46
CA SER A 26 53.39 24.78 2.93
C SER A 26 53.03 23.66 3.90
N ALA A 27 52.94 23.99 5.19
CA ALA A 27 52.50 23.04 6.19
C ALA A 27 51.13 22.55 5.73
N SER A 28 51.08 21.30 5.23
CA SER A 28 49.84 20.62 4.94
C SER A 28 49.02 20.72 6.22
N ALA A 29 47.92 21.48 6.18
CA ALA A 29 47.01 21.55 7.31
C ALA A 29 46.74 20.11 7.79
N ALA A 30 46.81 19.89 9.10
CA ALA A 30 46.53 18.58 9.65
C ALA A 30 45.15 18.14 9.13
N PRO A 31 45.00 16.91 8.61
CA PRO A 31 43.75 16.48 8.00
C PRO A 31 42.64 16.61 9.03
N ILE A 32 41.59 17.36 8.67
CA ILE A 32 40.42 17.54 9.55
C ILE A 32 39.69 16.20 9.60
N PRO A 33 39.44 15.65 10.81
CA PRO A 33 38.69 14.42 10.97
C PRO A 33 37.30 14.52 10.32
N ALA A 34 36.94 13.56 9.48
CA ALA A 34 35.66 13.53 8.77
C ALA A 34 35.07 12.12 8.78
N VAL A 35 33.73 12.05 8.79
CA VAL A 35 32.96 10.80 8.80
C VAL A 35 31.81 10.94 7.79
N SER A 36 31.62 9.90 6.98
CA SER A 36 30.51 9.77 6.03
C SER A 36 29.65 8.55 6.39
N LEU A 37 28.35 8.66 6.11
CA LEU A 37 27.36 7.61 6.34
C LEU A 37 26.83 7.07 5.02
N THR A 38 26.65 5.76 4.91
CA THR A 38 25.98 5.13 3.76
C THR A 38 25.06 4.01 4.24
N PRO A 39 23.72 4.16 4.12
CA PRO A 39 23.00 5.38 3.71
C PRO A 39 23.06 6.48 4.79
N ALA A 40 22.82 7.75 4.41
CA ALA A 40 22.75 8.88 5.34
C ALA A 40 21.33 9.13 5.90
N SER A 41 20.33 8.42 5.38
CA SER A 41 18.93 8.45 5.83
C SER A 41 18.25 7.09 5.65
N GLY A 42 17.16 6.86 6.37
CA GLY A 42 16.41 5.60 6.34
C GLY A 42 15.57 5.39 7.61
N PRO A 43 14.80 4.29 7.71
CA PRO A 43 14.01 4.00 8.91
C PRO A 43 14.90 3.70 10.12
N ALA A 44 14.34 3.81 11.33
CA ALA A 44 14.98 3.29 12.54
C ALA A 44 15.32 1.80 12.37
N GLY A 45 16.44 1.34 12.93
CA GLY A 45 16.94 -0.03 12.71
C GLY A 45 17.79 -0.23 11.44
N THR A 46 17.96 0.81 10.62
CA THR A 46 18.85 0.75 9.44
C THR A 46 20.29 0.44 9.85
N ARG A 47 20.92 -0.52 9.16
CA ARG A 47 22.37 -0.73 9.21
C ARG A 47 23.07 0.32 8.34
N VAL A 48 24.01 1.04 8.92
CA VAL A 48 24.73 2.14 8.29
C VAL A 48 26.22 1.83 8.28
N ALA A 49 26.84 1.95 7.11
CA ALA A 49 28.28 1.94 6.98
C ALA A 49 28.85 3.33 7.31
N LEU A 50 29.86 3.37 8.17
CA LEU A 50 30.63 4.56 8.50
C LEU A 50 32.02 4.44 7.89
N ALA A 51 32.42 5.43 7.12
CA ALA A 51 33.78 5.58 6.63
C ALA A 51 34.34 6.92 7.10
N GLY A 52 35.51 6.91 7.74
CA GLY A 52 36.14 8.13 8.24
C GLY A 52 37.63 8.20 7.96
N SER A 53 38.16 9.42 7.99
CA SER A 53 39.56 9.77 7.69
C SER A 53 40.04 10.92 8.57
N GLY A 54 41.35 11.08 8.72
CA GLY A 54 41.95 12.18 9.50
C GLY A 54 42.01 11.91 11.02
N PHE A 55 41.78 10.67 11.46
CA PHE A 55 41.86 10.29 12.87
C PHE A 55 43.29 9.86 13.27
N PRO A 56 43.61 9.79 14.58
CA PRO A 56 44.87 9.21 15.06
C PRO A 56 45.15 7.84 14.42
N LYS A 57 46.39 7.63 13.98
CA LYS A 57 46.82 6.46 13.21
C LYS A 57 47.00 5.24 14.12
N SER A 58 46.62 4.06 13.64
CA SER A 58 46.80 2.78 14.36
C SER A 58 46.25 2.79 15.79
N ALA A 59 45.08 3.40 15.98
CA ALA A 59 44.47 3.62 17.29
C ALA A 59 43.08 3.00 17.36
N ALA A 60 42.72 2.56 18.58
CA ALA A 60 41.39 2.06 18.87
C ALA A 60 40.35 3.20 18.83
N GLY A 61 39.21 2.91 18.23
CA GLY A 61 38.09 3.84 18.12
C GLY A 61 36.76 3.21 18.50
N THR A 62 35.78 4.06 18.78
CA THR A 62 34.40 3.67 19.04
C THR A 62 33.42 4.49 18.22
N VAL A 63 32.32 3.85 17.81
CA VAL A 63 31.10 4.50 17.33
C VAL A 63 30.02 4.30 18.40
N THR A 64 29.44 5.39 18.88
CA THR A 64 28.35 5.41 19.86
C THR A 64 27.13 6.19 19.33
N GLY A 65 25.97 6.02 19.96
CA GLY A 65 24.70 6.64 19.52
C GLY A 65 23.83 5.76 18.60
N GLY A 66 24.33 4.57 18.21
CA GLY A 66 23.54 3.50 17.58
C GLY A 66 22.91 2.55 18.60
N ALA A 67 22.31 1.45 18.13
CA ALA A 67 21.70 0.41 18.94
C ALA A 67 22.69 -0.28 19.91
N ALA A 68 23.97 -0.28 19.55
CA ALA A 68 25.08 -0.74 20.40
C ALA A 68 26.34 0.06 20.07
N THR A 69 27.28 0.09 21.03
CA THR A 69 28.62 0.62 20.81
C THR A 69 29.42 -0.33 19.92
N VAL A 70 30.04 0.21 18.87
CA VAL A 70 30.89 -0.55 17.93
C VAL A 70 32.32 -0.11 18.09
N THR A 71 33.25 -1.05 18.23
CA THR A 71 34.69 -0.77 18.29
C THR A 71 35.34 -0.98 16.91
N PHE A 72 36.37 -0.21 16.60
CA PHE A 72 37.16 -0.36 15.38
C PHE A 72 38.62 0.04 15.62
N GLN A 73 39.48 -0.19 14.62
CA GLN A 73 40.88 0.26 14.61
C GLN A 73 41.11 1.14 13.38
N THR A 74 41.80 2.26 13.57
CA THR A 74 42.22 3.09 12.43
C THR A 74 43.45 2.50 11.74
N THR A 75 43.56 2.74 10.43
CA THR A 75 44.72 2.34 9.64
C THR A 75 45.94 3.22 9.96
N LYS A 76 47.09 2.88 9.36
CA LYS A 76 48.31 3.72 9.40
C LYS A 76 48.13 5.09 8.74
N SER A 77 47.08 5.28 7.93
CA SER A 77 46.71 6.58 7.36
C SER A 77 45.67 7.34 8.20
N GLY A 78 45.16 6.76 9.29
CA GLY A 78 44.14 7.39 10.12
C GLY A 78 42.72 7.27 9.56
N ALA A 79 42.50 6.27 8.68
CA ALA A 79 41.18 5.96 8.12
C ALA A 79 40.54 4.77 8.85
N PHE A 80 39.21 4.65 8.80
CA PHE A 80 38.50 3.47 9.31
C PHE A 80 37.23 3.17 8.50
N SER A 81 36.73 1.95 8.66
CA SER A 81 35.39 1.54 8.24
C SER A 81 34.72 0.78 9.38
N ALA A 82 33.46 1.08 9.68
CA ALA A 82 32.66 0.41 10.70
C ALA A 82 31.20 0.27 10.22
N GLN A 83 30.43 -0.62 10.85
CA GLN A 83 28.98 -0.67 10.68
C GLN A 83 28.31 -0.43 12.01
N ALA A 84 27.31 0.44 12.04
CA ALA A 84 26.44 0.64 13.19
C ALA A 84 24.97 0.48 12.77
N THR A 85 24.13 0.01 13.68
CA THR A 85 22.68 -0.03 13.47
C THR A 85 22.06 1.17 14.19
N ILE A 86 21.18 1.91 13.51
CA ILE A 86 20.41 3.00 14.15
C ILE A 86 19.44 2.40 15.17
N ALA A 87 19.32 3.00 16.35
CA ALA A 87 18.41 2.52 17.38
C ALA A 87 16.97 2.47 16.85
N ALA A 88 16.24 1.39 17.17
CA ALA A 88 14.84 1.21 16.73
C ALA A 88 13.89 2.30 17.28
N THR A 89 14.31 3.01 18.33
CA THR A 89 13.56 4.10 18.98
C THR A 89 13.93 5.49 18.46
N ALA A 90 14.89 5.62 17.53
CA ALA A 90 15.35 6.91 17.06
C ALA A 90 14.28 7.62 16.21
N GLN A 91 14.17 8.95 16.34
CA GLN A 91 13.22 9.79 15.60
C GLN A 91 13.91 11.09 15.15
N GLY A 92 13.52 11.61 13.98
CA GLY A 92 14.07 12.84 13.43
C GLY A 92 15.53 12.70 13.00
N GLN A 93 16.48 13.01 13.88
CA GLN A 93 17.92 12.83 13.63
C GLN A 93 18.57 11.97 14.71
N ALA A 94 19.27 10.91 14.29
CA ALA A 94 20.08 10.07 15.16
C ALA A 94 21.55 10.51 15.09
N GLY A 95 22.09 11.03 16.19
CA GLY A 95 23.51 11.40 16.29
C GLY A 95 24.40 10.17 16.50
N LEU A 96 25.39 9.99 15.64
CA LEU A 96 26.46 9.01 15.78
C LEU A 96 27.75 9.73 16.14
N SER A 97 28.36 9.36 17.27
CA SER A 97 29.64 9.91 17.72
C SER A 97 30.76 8.92 17.45
N VAL A 98 31.81 9.37 16.76
CA VAL A 98 33.00 8.60 16.45
C VAL A 98 34.16 9.18 17.26
N ALA A 99 34.73 8.37 18.16
CA ALA A 99 35.84 8.78 19.01
C ALA A 99 37.07 7.91 18.79
N VAL A 100 38.23 8.54 18.59
CA VAL A 100 39.55 7.89 18.52
C VAL A 100 40.54 8.72 19.33
N GLY A 101 40.97 8.22 20.48
CA GLY A 101 41.80 8.97 21.42
C GLY A 101 41.10 10.25 21.92
N ARG A 102 41.70 11.43 21.69
CA ARG A 102 41.13 12.75 22.04
C ARG A 102 40.31 13.38 20.91
N THR A 103 40.22 12.72 19.76
CA THR A 103 39.51 13.23 18.58
C THR A 103 38.12 12.63 18.54
N ALA A 104 37.09 13.48 18.51
CA ALA A 104 35.70 13.06 18.38
C ALA A 104 35.01 13.83 17.25
N VAL A 105 34.22 13.13 16.44
CA VAL A 105 33.38 13.71 15.38
C VAL A 105 31.97 13.16 15.52
N THR A 106 30.99 14.06 15.51
CA THR A 106 29.57 13.69 15.46
C THR A 106 29.05 13.86 14.04
N THR A 107 28.33 12.86 13.55
CA THR A 107 27.56 12.92 12.31
C THR A 107 26.11 12.53 12.60
N SER A 108 25.16 12.94 11.77
CA SER A 108 23.75 12.65 11.97
C SER A 108 23.18 11.83 10.82
N PHE A 109 22.41 10.82 11.20
CA PHE A 109 21.57 10.05 10.30
C PHE A 109 20.14 10.61 10.36
N VAL A 110 19.53 10.88 9.21
CA VAL A 110 18.14 11.34 9.16
C VAL A 110 17.23 10.13 9.26
N VAL A 111 16.52 10.01 10.39
CA VAL A 111 15.54 8.95 10.61
C VAL A 111 14.27 9.34 9.87
N LEU A 112 14.05 8.70 8.73
CA LEU A 112 12.77 8.79 8.05
C LEU A 112 11.73 8.11 8.94
N ALA A 113 10.56 8.71 9.05
CA ALA A 113 9.45 8.11 9.76
C ALA A 113 9.21 6.71 9.19
N GLY A 114 9.52 5.68 9.99
CA GLY A 114 8.99 4.35 9.72
C GLY A 114 7.48 4.44 9.80
N ALA A 115 6.77 3.62 9.02
CA ALA A 115 5.37 3.36 9.31
C ALA A 115 5.27 3.10 10.83
N PRO A 116 4.36 3.77 11.54
CA PRO A 116 4.28 3.64 12.99
C PRO A 116 4.27 2.15 13.34
N ALA A 117 5.04 1.75 14.36
CA ALA A 117 4.95 0.40 14.89
C ALA A 117 3.47 0.16 15.19
N ALA A 118 2.83 -0.67 14.37
CA ALA A 118 1.40 -0.88 14.44
C ALA A 118 1.11 -1.52 15.79
N GLY A 119 0.55 -0.76 16.73
CA GLY A 119 -0.51 -1.36 17.54
C GLY A 119 -1.47 -2.00 16.55
N THR A 120 -1.93 -3.24 16.80
CA THR A 120 -2.80 -3.96 15.88
C THR A 120 -3.88 -3.00 15.38
N PRO A 121 -3.88 -2.61 14.09
CA PRO A 121 -4.84 -1.63 13.60
C PRO A 121 -6.22 -2.16 13.92
N LEU A 122 -7.08 -1.31 14.48
CA LEU A 122 -8.46 -1.67 14.76
C LEU A 122 -9.07 -2.22 13.45
N LEU A 123 -9.60 -3.44 13.49
CA LEU A 123 -10.33 -4.04 12.36
C LEU A 123 -11.42 -3.06 11.92
N ARG A 124 -11.29 -2.51 10.71
CA ARG A 124 -12.22 -1.49 10.18
C ARG A 124 -13.55 -2.14 9.80
N PHE A 125 -14.65 -1.53 10.22
CA PHE A 125 -15.97 -1.84 9.69
C PHE A 125 -16.26 -1.00 8.46
N GLY A 126 -16.81 -1.62 7.42
CA GLY A 126 -17.34 -0.97 6.24
C GLY A 126 -18.72 -1.49 5.89
N VAL A 127 -19.38 -0.79 4.97
CA VAL A 127 -20.71 -1.19 4.49
C VAL A 127 -20.87 -0.91 3.00
N ALA A 128 -21.65 -1.75 2.35
CA ALA A 128 -22.30 -1.47 1.07
C ALA A 128 -23.81 -1.39 1.32
N THR A 129 -24.48 -0.37 0.78
CA THR A 129 -25.95 -0.23 0.85
C THR A 129 -26.55 -0.04 -0.55
N PRO A 130 -27.85 -0.29 -0.75
CA PRO A 130 -28.49 -0.20 -2.07
C PRO A 130 -28.31 1.15 -2.78
N GLY A 131 -28.42 2.26 -2.06
CA GLY A 131 -28.23 3.60 -2.62
C GLY A 131 -26.76 3.99 -2.85
N GLY A 132 -25.81 3.17 -2.39
CA GLY A 132 -24.38 3.34 -2.64
C GLY A 132 -23.74 4.52 -1.90
N ALA A 133 -22.64 5.03 -2.47
CA ALA A 133 -21.72 5.95 -1.80
C ALA A 133 -22.34 7.31 -1.40
N ALA A 134 -23.38 7.77 -2.10
CA ALA A 134 -24.07 9.03 -1.80
C ALA A 134 -25.34 8.86 -0.96
N ALA A 135 -25.69 7.64 -0.55
CA ALA A 135 -26.91 7.36 0.23
C ALA A 135 -26.73 7.69 1.71
N GLY A 136 -26.57 8.98 2.04
CA GLY A 136 -26.30 9.45 3.39
C GLY A 136 -27.25 8.87 4.46
N ALA A 137 -28.56 8.85 4.18
CA ALA A 137 -29.55 8.32 5.11
C ALA A 137 -29.40 6.81 5.38
N GLU A 138 -29.05 6.00 4.37
CA GLU A 138 -28.82 4.56 4.55
C GLU A 138 -27.54 4.32 5.36
N LEU A 139 -26.49 5.10 5.08
CA LEU A 139 -25.22 5.02 5.79
C LEU A 139 -25.35 5.51 7.25
N ASP A 140 -26.21 6.50 7.52
CA ASP A 140 -26.55 6.97 8.87
C ASP A 140 -27.35 5.91 9.63
N ALA A 141 -28.34 5.30 8.99
CA ALA A 141 -29.12 4.22 9.60
C ALA A 141 -28.23 3.03 9.99
N VAL A 142 -27.26 2.66 9.14
CA VAL A 142 -26.26 1.65 9.51
C VAL A 142 -25.44 2.09 10.71
N ALA A 143 -24.97 3.34 10.74
CA ALA A 143 -24.16 3.85 11.84
C ALA A 143 -24.93 3.83 13.18
N ASP A 144 -26.21 4.19 13.16
CA ASP A 144 -27.10 4.13 14.32
C ASP A 144 -27.34 2.69 14.77
N LEU A 145 -27.52 1.75 13.83
CA LEU A 145 -27.73 0.33 14.14
C LEU A 145 -26.52 -0.29 14.85
N VAL A 146 -25.30 0.05 14.44
CA VAL A 146 -24.08 -0.59 14.97
C VAL A 146 -23.31 0.26 15.99
N GLY A 147 -23.71 1.50 16.23
CA GLY A 147 -23.06 2.42 17.16
C GLY A 147 -21.70 2.95 16.67
N GLU A 148 -21.48 2.96 15.34
CA GLU A 148 -20.28 3.52 14.73
C GLU A 148 -20.44 3.86 13.25
N SER A 149 -19.81 4.95 12.80
CA SER A 149 -19.77 5.28 11.38
C SER A 149 -18.90 4.27 10.61
N PRO A 150 -19.37 3.74 9.46
CA PRO A 150 -18.55 2.89 8.60
C PRO A 150 -17.27 3.60 8.17
N GLY A 151 -16.12 2.96 8.37
CA GLY A 151 -14.82 3.48 7.95
C GLY A 151 -14.48 3.17 6.50
N ILE A 152 -15.22 2.28 5.84
CA ILE A 152 -15.14 1.98 4.40
C ILE A 152 -16.57 2.00 3.85
N VAL A 153 -16.78 2.66 2.72
CA VAL A 153 -18.06 2.61 2.00
C VAL A 153 -17.81 2.02 0.63
N LEU A 154 -18.43 0.87 0.36
CA LEU A 154 -18.35 0.21 -0.93
C LEU A 154 -19.49 0.69 -1.84
N SER A 155 -19.15 0.96 -3.10
CA SER A 155 -20.12 1.26 -4.15
C SER A 155 -19.70 0.60 -5.46
N TYR A 156 -20.66 0.38 -6.36
CA TYR A 156 -20.44 -0.26 -7.65
C TYR A 156 -20.54 0.77 -8.77
N LYS A 157 -19.64 0.66 -9.75
CA LYS A 157 -19.69 1.43 -11.01
C LYS A 157 -19.46 0.51 -12.20
N ASP A 158 -20.34 0.60 -13.18
CA ASP A 158 -20.18 -0.10 -14.44
C ASP A 158 -19.38 0.74 -15.47
N PHE A 159 -19.04 0.15 -16.61
CA PHE A 159 -18.21 0.79 -17.64
C PHE A 159 -18.96 1.82 -18.50
N ARG A 160 -20.21 2.16 -18.17
CA ARG A 160 -20.92 3.30 -18.78
C ARG A 160 -20.92 4.53 -17.89
N GLN A 161 -20.54 4.40 -16.62
CA GLN A 161 -20.59 5.48 -15.66
C GLN A 161 -19.28 6.29 -15.67
N PRO A 162 -19.36 7.63 -15.56
CA PRO A 162 -18.18 8.47 -15.41
C PRO A 162 -17.52 8.28 -14.04
N PRO A 163 -16.28 8.78 -13.85
CA PRO A 163 -15.63 8.80 -12.55
C PRO A 163 -16.52 9.46 -11.48
N PRO A 164 -16.83 8.79 -10.35
CA PRO A 164 -17.90 9.22 -9.44
C PRO A 164 -17.43 10.25 -8.41
N VAL A 165 -16.76 11.33 -8.84
CA VAL A 165 -16.10 12.30 -7.94
C VAL A 165 -17.00 12.82 -6.82
N ALA A 166 -18.25 13.18 -7.13
CA ALA A 166 -19.21 13.66 -6.13
C ALA A 166 -19.58 12.59 -5.08
N GLU A 167 -19.65 11.32 -5.48
CA GLU A 167 -19.90 10.22 -4.54
C GLU A 167 -18.67 9.93 -3.67
N LEU A 168 -17.47 10.02 -4.25
CA LEU A 168 -16.22 9.90 -3.49
C LEU A 168 -16.13 11.01 -2.42
N ASP A 169 -16.50 12.25 -2.76
CA ASP A 169 -16.55 13.35 -1.79
C ASP A 169 -17.57 13.10 -0.67
N SER A 170 -18.73 12.54 -1.00
CA SER A 170 -19.75 12.18 0.00
C SER A 170 -19.24 11.14 1.00
N VAL A 171 -18.48 10.15 0.53
CA VAL A 171 -17.87 9.14 1.41
C VAL A 171 -16.80 9.79 2.30
N VAL A 172 -15.89 10.57 1.72
CA VAL A 172 -14.80 11.16 2.50
C VAL A 172 -15.28 12.23 3.47
N SER A 173 -16.37 12.96 3.18
CA SER A 173 -16.97 13.91 4.13
C SER A 173 -17.50 13.24 5.40
N ARG A 174 -17.73 11.91 5.36
CA ARG A 174 -18.11 11.09 6.51
C ARG A 174 -16.91 10.51 7.27
N GLY A 175 -15.68 10.82 6.85
CA GLY A 175 -14.46 10.25 7.41
C GLY A 175 -14.15 8.83 6.97
N ALA A 176 -14.83 8.32 5.94
CA ALA A 176 -14.66 6.97 5.41
C ALA A 176 -13.73 6.94 4.19
N THR A 177 -13.18 5.76 3.88
CA THR A 177 -12.48 5.51 2.61
C THR A 177 -13.45 4.94 1.58
N PRO A 178 -13.57 5.54 0.38
CA PRO A 178 -14.36 4.95 -0.69
C PRO A 178 -13.68 3.71 -1.27
N LEU A 179 -14.45 2.63 -1.39
CA LEU A 179 -14.10 1.41 -2.12
C LEU A 179 -15.02 1.30 -3.33
N VAL A 180 -14.49 1.56 -4.52
CA VAL A 180 -15.26 1.48 -5.77
C VAL A 180 -15.00 0.13 -6.42
N THR A 181 -16.01 -0.72 -6.46
CA THR A 181 -16.05 -1.90 -7.32
C THR A 181 -16.31 -1.45 -8.73
N TRP A 182 -15.31 -1.62 -9.60
CA TRP A 182 -15.37 -1.14 -10.98
C TRP A 182 -15.56 -2.31 -11.92
N GLU A 183 -16.75 -2.39 -12.51
CA GLU A 183 -17.26 -3.56 -13.19
C GLU A 183 -17.25 -3.36 -14.71
N PRO A 184 -16.45 -4.13 -15.46
CA PRO A 184 -16.38 -4.00 -16.91
C PRO A 184 -17.57 -4.67 -17.61
N TRP A 185 -18.73 -4.02 -17.55
CA TRP A 185 -19.97 -4.42 -18.22
C TRP A 185 -20.99 -3.28 -18.23
N ILE A 186 -22.20 -3.58 -18.72
CA ILE A 186 -23.41 -2.81 -18.45
C ILE A 186 -24.20 -3.54 -17.38
N ALA A 187 -24.32 -2.94 -16.19
CA ALA A 187 -25.04 -3.55 -15.09
C ALA A 187 -26.51 -3.80 -15.45
N GLY A 188 -27.04 -4.96 -15.03
CA GLY A 188 -28.42 -5.36 -15.31
C GLY A 188 -28.68 -5.85 -16.75
N SER A 189 -27.68 -5.89 -17.63
CA SER A 189 -27.82 -6.37 -19.01
C SER A 189 -27.51 -7.86 -19.21
N GLY A 190 -27.39 -8.62 -18.11
CA GLY A 190 -27.09 -10.06 -18.12
C GLY A 190 -25.61 -10.39 -18.32
N VAL A 191 -25.25 -11.67 -18.23
CA VAL A 191 -23.85 -12.13 -18.23
C VAL A 191 -23.24 -12.17 -19.65
N SER A 192 -24.06 -12.42 -20.67
CA SER A 192 -23.59 -12.52 -22.06
C SER A 192 -23.30 -11.14 -22.64
N GLN A 193 -22.05 -10.68 -22.51
CA GLN A 193 -21.59 -9.35 -22.93
C GLN A 193 -20.16 -9.41 -23.52
N PRO A 194 -19.93 -10.10 -24.64
CA PRO A 194 -18.59 -10.30 -25.22
C PRO A 194 -17.89 -9.00 -25.66
N ALA A 195 -18.65 -7.90 -25.83
CA ALA A 195 -18.09 -6.58 -26.06
C ALA A 195 -17.23 -6.06 -24.88
N TYR A 196 -17.46 -6.60 -23.68
CA TYR A 196 -16.72 -6.28 -22.45
C TYR A 196 -15.79 -7.44 -22.02
N SER A 197 -15.44 -8.35 -22.93
CA SER A 197 -14.47 -9.39 -22.64
C SER A 197 -13.12 -8.82 -22.22
N LEU A 198 -12.43 -9.54 -21.34
CA LEU A 198 -11.10 -9.19 -20.83
C LEU A 198 -10.10 -8.99 -21.96
N ALA A 199 -10.18 -9.81 -23.03
CA ALA A 199 -9.34 -9.68 -24.21
C ALA A 199 -9.49 -8.31 -24.90
N ARG A 200 -10.71 -7.77 -24.99
CA ARG A 200 -10.97 -6.46 -25.60
C ARG A 200 -10.49 -5.31 -24.72
N ILE A 201 -10.66 -5.44 -23.40
CA ILE A 201 -10.11 -4.49 -22.43
C ILE A 201 -8.58 -4.45 -22.55
N ALA A 202 -7.93 -5.60 -22.55
CA ALA A 202 -6.47 -5.70 -22.70
C ALA A 202 -5.97 -5.25 -24.09
N ALA A 203 -6.81 -5.31 -25.13
CA ALA A 203 -6.48 -4.84 -26.47
C ALA A 203 -6.60 -3.31 -26.64
N GLY A 204 -7.20 -2.63 -25.66
CA GLY A 204 -7.26 -1.19 -25.59
C GLY A 204 -8.59 -0.56 -26.04
N ASP A 205 -9.63 -1.36 -26.24
CA ASP A 205 -10.93 -0.88 -26.74
C ASP A 205 -11.61 0.13 -25.78
N PHE A 206 -11.19 0.14 -24.52
CA PHE A 206 -11.74 1.01 -23.47
C PHE A 206 -10.74 2.08 -22.98
N ASP A 207 -9.59 2.24 -23.64
CA ASP A 207 -8.51 3.11 -23.18
C ASP A 207 -8.94 4.56 -22.97
N PRO A 208 -9.66 5.22 -23.90
CA PRO A 208 -10.09 6.60 -23.69
C PRO A 208 -10.93 6.76 -22.42
N TYR A 209 -11.82 5.79 -22.14
CA TYR A 209 -12.66 5.78 -20.95
C TYR A 209 -11.84 5.55 -19.67
N ILE A 210 -10.92 4.57 -19.68
CA ILE A 210 -10.09 4.25 -18.51
C ILE A 210 -9.10 5.38 -18.22
N SER A 211 -8.51 5.99 -19.24
CA SER A 211 -7.63 7.16 -19.07
C SER A 211 -8.38 8.37 -18.51
N GLN A 212 -9.64 8.59 -18.92
CA GLN A 212 -10.48 9.63 -18.32
C GLN A 212 -10.64 9.41 -16.80
N TRP A 213 -10.85 8.15 -16.38
CA TRP A 213 -10.86 7.79 -14.97
C TRP A 213 -9.54 8.08 -14.27
N GLY A 214 -8.42 7.68 -14.86
CA GLY A 214 -7.08 7.99 -14.34
C GLY A 214 -6.88 9.49 -14.09
N THR A 215 -7.15 10.33 -15.09
CA THR A 215 -7.01 11.79 -14.94
C THR A 215 -7.97 12.37 -13.90
N ALA A 216 -9.22 11.92 -13.85
CA ALA A 216 -10.19 12.43 -12.88
C ALA A 216 -9.82 12.05 -11.44
N LEU A 217 -9.37 10.82 -11.21
CA LEU A 217 -8.93 10.36 -9.88
C LEU A 217 -7.64 11.04 -9.43
N ALA A 218 -6.72 11.31 -10.35
CA ALA A 218 -5.51 12.09 -10.09
C ALA A 218 -5.85 13.53 -9.69
N ALA A 219 -6.77 14.17 -10.41
CA ALA A 219 -7.24 15.51 -10.11
C ALA A 219 -7.97 15.59 -8.78
N TRP A 220 -8.74 14.56 -8.42
CA TRP A 220 -9.39 14.46 -7.11
C TRP A 220 -8.37 14.30 -5.96
N GLY A 221 -7.32 13.50 -6.17
CA GLY A 221 -6.08 13.52 -5.37
C GLY A 221 -6.18 12.99 -3.94
N ARG A 222 -7.34 12.46 -3.50
CA ARG A 222 -7.53 11.89 -2.16
C ARG A 222 -7.47 10.36 -2.19
N PRO A 223 -7.16 9.69 -1.06
CA PRO A 223 -7.09 8.23 -1.03
C PRO A 223 -8.44 7.58 -1.38
N LEU A 224 -8.41 6.64 -2.32
CA LEU A 224 -9.52 5.72 -2.59
C LEU A 224 -9.01 4.30 -2.84
N MET A 225 -9.94 3.35 -2.80
CA MET A 225 -9.71 1.97 -3.19
C MET A 225 -10.47 1.66 -4.49
N ILE A 226 -9.80 1.02 -5.45
CA ILE A 226 -10.41 0.52 -6.68
C ILE A 226 -10.33 -1.01 -6.69
N ARG A 227 -11.50 -1.64 -6.81
CA ARG A 227 -11.68 -3.09 -6.88
C ARG A 227 -12.19 -3.47 -8.27
N PHE A 228 -11.28 -3.46 -9.23
CA PHE A 228 -11.59 -3.71 -10.63
C PHE A 228 -11.91 -5.18 -10.88
N ALA A 229 -13.01 -5.46 -11.59
CA ALA A 229 -13.36 -6.80 -12.06
C ALA A 229 -13.24 -7.88 -10.96
N HIS A 230 -13.94 -7.67 -9.85
CA HIS A 230 -13.98 -8.59 -8.70
C HIS A 230 -14.56 -9.97 -9.02
N GLU A 231 -14.33 -10.94 -8.13
CA GLU A 231 -14.86 -12.31 -8.23
C GLU A 231 -14.57 -13.01 -9.57
N MET A 232 -13.42 -12.65 -10.16
CA MET A 232 -12.99 -13.09 -11.47
C MET A 232 -12.80 -14.61 -11.59
N ASN A 233 -12.72 -15.30 -10.45
CA ASN A 233 -12.60 -16.75 -10.33
C ASN A 233 -13.95 -17.51 -10.35
N GLY A 234 -15.08 -16.81 -10.40
CA GLY A 234 -16.41 -17.38 -10.57
C GLY A 234 -16.79 -17.62 -12.04
N ASP A 235 -18.09 -17.70 -12.31
CA ASP A 235 -18.67 -17.86 -13.66
C ASP A 235 -19.90 -16.95 -13.93
N TRP A 236 -20.23 -16.07 -12.99
CA TRP A 236 -21.44 -15.26 -13.02
C TRP A 236 -21.25 -13.84 -13.55
N TYR A 237 -20.02 -13.41 -13.81
CA TYR A 237 -19.74 -12.10 -14.40
C TYR A 237 -19.16 -12.17 -15.81
N PRO A 238 -19.45 -11.17 -16.67
CA PRO A 238 -18.91 -11.11 -18.03
C PRO A 238 -17.39 -11.19 -18.14
N TRP A 239 -16.68 -10.78 -17.08
CA TRP A 239 -15.23 -10.73 -16.99
C TRP A 239 -14.61 -11.90 -16.21
N CYS A 240 -15.41 -12.87 -15.76
CA CYS A 240 -14.84 -14.11 -15.23
C CYS A 240 -14.03 -14.81 -16.34
N GLU A 241 -12.89 -15.41 -15.98
CA GLU A 241 -11.91 -15.89 -16.97
C GLU A 241 -12.44 -17.00 -17.89
N ALA A 242 -13.50 -17.71 -17.48
CA ALA A 242 -14.16 -18.75 -18.27
C ALA A 242 -15.43 -18.29 -19.00
N VAL A 243 -15.74 -16.99 -19.00
CA VAL A 243 -17.01 -16.42 -19.52
C VAL A 243 -16.75 -15.57 -20.75
N ASN A 244 -17.74 -15.46 -21.67
CA ASN A 244 -17.70 -14.58 -22.84
C ASN A 244 -16.48 -14.72 -23.76
N GLY A 245 -15.87 -15.91 -23.82
CA GLY A 245 -14.71 -16.20 -24.66
C GLY A 245 -13.38 -15.73 -24.06
N ASN A 246 -13.38 -15.24 -22.81
CA ASN A 246 -12.15 -15.00 -22.05
C ASN A 246 -11.32 -16.29 -21.98
N GLN A 247 -10.00 -16.13 -22.00
CA GLN A 247 -9.03 -17.23 -21.94
C GLN A 247 -8.16 -17.12 -20.70
N PRO A 248 -7.53 -18.24 -20.26
CA PRO A 248 -6.53 -18.21 -19.19
C PRO A 248 -5.46 -17.12 -19.40
N GLY A 249 -5.28 -16.28 -18.40
CA GLY A 249 -4.36 -15.14 -18.39
C GLY A 249 -4.95 -13.84 -18.93
N ASP A 250 -6.15 -13.83 -19.52
CA ASP A 250 -6.79 -12.59 -20.01
C ASP A 250 -7.07 -11.64 -18.85
N TYR A 251 -7.44 -12.18 -17.68
CA TYR A 251 -7.72 -11.36 -16.50
C TYR A 251 -6.50 -10.57 -16.07
N VAL A 252 -5.35 -11.25 -15.97
CA VAL A 252 -4.07 -10.63 -15.59
C VAL A 252 -3.65 -9.57 -16.60
N ARG A 253 -3.85 -9.80 -17.90
CA ARG A 253 -3.54 -8.80 -18.93
C ARG A 253 -4.44 -7.58 -18.83
N ALA A 254 -5.75 -7.77 -18.69
CA ALA A 254 -6.72 -6.68 -18.53
C ALA A 254 -6.44 -5.85 -17.26
N TRP A 255 -6.21 -6.52 -16.12
CA TRP A 255 -5.85 -5.86 -14.86
C TRP A 255 -4.64 -4.95 -15.01
N ARG A 256 -3.53 -5.49 -15.52
CA ARG A 256 -2.28 -4.73 -15.68
C ARG A 256 -2.45 -3.56 -16.65
N HIS A 257 -3.24 -3.73 -17.70
CA HIS A 257 -3.56 -2.69 -18.67
C HIS A 257 -4.34 -1.53 -18.02
N VAL A 258 -5.44 -1.85 -17.33
CA VAL A 258 -6.27 -0.88 -16.60
C VAL A 258 -5.45 -0.14 -15.53
N HIS A 259 -4.66 -0.88 -14.74
CA HIS A 259 -3.74 -0.30 -13.76
C HIS A 259 -2.74 0.66 -14.42
N GLY A 260 -2.14 0.25 -15.55
CA GLY A 260 -1.20 1.06 -16.31
C GLY A 260 -1.79 2.38 -16.78
N LEU A 261 -3.01 2.36 -17.34
CA LEU A 261 -3.69 3.56 -17.83
C LEU A 261 -4.07 4.53 -16.70
N VAL A 262 -4.61 4.02 -15.59
CA VAL A 262 -4.96 4.84 -14.44
C VAL A 262 -3.70 5.45 -13.80
N THR A 263 -2.62 4.68 -13.69
CA THR A 263 -1.32 5.16 -13.22
C THR A 263 -0.72 6.21 -14.15
N ALA A 264 -0.80 6.01 -15.47
CA ALA A 264 -0.33 6.97 -16.47
C ALA A 264 -1.13 8.28 -16.44
N GLY A 265 -2.38 8.23 -16.01
CA GLY A 265 -3.21 9.42 -15.71
C GLY A 265 -2.76 10.21 -14.47
N GLY A 266 -1.78 9.71 -13.70
CA GLY A 266 -1.23 10.36 -12.50
C GLY A 266 -1.91 9.97 -11.19
N ALA A 267 -2.82 8.99 -11.19
CA ALA A 267 -3.64 8.64 -10.03
C ALA A 267 -2.90 7.77 -8.99
N ALA A 268 -1.80 8.28 -8.44
CA ALA A 268 -1.01 7.60 -7.40
C ALA A 268 -1.75 7.48 -6.04
N ASN A 269 -2.91 8.12 -5.92
CA ASN A 269 -3.80 8.08 -4.77
C ASN A 269 -4.74 6.86 -4.74
N VAL A 270 -4.74 6.04 -5.81
CA VAL A 270 -5.54 4.81 -5.91
C VAL A 270 -4.82 3.65 -5.21
N ASN A 271 -5.52 3.00 -4.28
CA ASN A 271 -5.15 1.70 -3.72
C ASN A 271 -5.86 0.58 -4.51
N TRP A 272 -5.09 -0.31 -5.13
CA TRP A 272 -5.61 -1.39 -5.96
C TRP A 272 -5.98 -2.63 -5.14
N VAL A 273 -7.25 -3.01 -5.18
CA VAL A 273 -7.82 -4.11 -4.40
C VAL A 273 -8.15 -5.31 -5.29
N TRP A 274 -7.31 -6.35 -5.26
CA TRP A 274 -7.55 -7.59 -6.02
C TRP A 274 -8.38 -8.56 -5.18
N ALA A 275 -9.62 -8.84 -5.59
CA ALA A 275 -10.62 -9.51 -4.76
C ALA A 275 -11.27 -10.72 -5.44
N PRO A 276 -10.77 -11.95 -5.22
CA PRO A 276 -11.47 -13.17 -5.59
C PRO A 276 -12.67 -13.48 -4.66
N ASN A 277 -13.54 -14.38 -5.10
CA ASN A 277 -14.60 -14.98 -4.28
C ASN A 277 -14.09 -16.28 -3.60
N GLY A 278 -14.63 -16.60 -2.41
CA GLY A 278 -14.35 -17.86 -1.71
C GLY A 278 -14.96 -19.11 -2.38
N GLY A 279 -16.01 -18.95 -3.19
CA GLY A 279 -16.52 -19.95 -4.13
C GLY A 279 -16.13 -19.57 -5.55
N GLY A 280 -15.55 -20.49 -6.31
CA GLY A 280 -15.13 -20.22 -7.69
C GLY A 280 -14.49 -21.45 -8.30
N SER A 281 -14.55 -21.56 -9.62
CA SER A 281 -14.04 -22.73 -10.35
C SER A 281 -12.59 -22.56 -10.79
N VAL A 282 -12.10 -21.31 -10.86
CA VAL A 282 -10.71 -21.00 -11.24
C VAL A 282 -9.87 -20.78 -9.98
N ASP A 283 -8.65 -21.33 -9.96
CA ASP A 283 -7.70 -21.07 -8.87
C ASP A 283 -7.28 -19.59 -8.89
N PRO A 284 -7.54 -18.80 -7.81
CA PRO A 284 -7.12 -17.41 -7.71
C PRO A 284 -5.62 -17.19 -7.97
N ALA A 285 -4.75 -18.19 -7.73
CA ALA A 285 -3.32 -18.06 -8.01
C ALA A 285 -3.01 -17.79 -9.50
N LEU A 286 -3.85 -18.29 -10.41
CA LEU A 286 -3.71 -18.07 -11.86
C LEU A 286 -4.14 -16.66 -12.29
N LEU A 287 -4.94 -16.00 -11.45
CA LEU A 287 -5.57 -14.72 -11.71
C LEU A 287 -4.84 -13.56 -11.02
N TYR A 288 -3.79 -13.84 -10.25
CA TYR A 288 -3.06 -12.82 -9.50
C TYR A 288 -2.15 -11.99 -10.43
N PRO A 289 -2.34 -10.66 -10.52
CA PRO A 289 -1.60 -9.84 -11.46
C PRO A 289 -0.17 -9.53 -10.99
N GLY A 290 0.19 -9.89 -9.76
CA GLY A 290 1.52 -9.72 -9.18
C GLY A 290 1.61 -8.56 -8.19
N ASN A 291 2.57 -8.64 -7.26
CA ASN A 291 2.74 -7.72 -6.12
C ASN A 291 2.88 -6.23 -6.49
N ALA A 292 3.32 -5.92 -7.71
CA ALA A 292 3.49 -4.55 -8.19
C ALA A 292 2.19 -3.88 -8.65
N PHE A 293 1.10 -4.64 -8.79
CA PHE A 293 -0.19 -4.18 -9.33
C PHE A 293 -1.33 -4.28 -8.32
N VAL A 294 -1.02 -4.67 -7.07
CA VAL A 294 -1.99 -4.91 -6.00
C VAL A 294 -1.45 -4.30 -4.73
N ASP A 295 -2.23 -3.41 -4.11
CA ASP A 295 -1.89 -2.83 -2.81
C ASP A 295 -2.56 -3.59 -1.68
N THR A 296 -3.80 -4.04 -1.90
CA THR A 296 -4.62 -4.75 -0.94
C THR A 296 -5.23 -5.99 -1.58
N VAL A 297 -5.29 -7.09 -0.82
CA VAL A 297 -6.02 -8.29 -1.25
C VAL A 297 -7.43 -8.23 -0.68
N GLY A 298 -8.43 -8.40 -1.54
CA GLY A 298 -9.83 -8.57 -1.16
C GLY A 298 -10.21 -10.05 -1.02
N LEU A 299 -11.35 -10.30 -0.39
CA LEU A 299 -12.03 -11.58 -0.40
C LEU A 299 -13.53 -11.34 -0.25
N ASP A 300 -14.31 -11.90 -1.16
CA ASP A 300 -15.76 -11.96 -1.04
C ASP A 300 -16.17 -13.36 -0.60
N ALA A 301 -16.94 -13.45 0.48
CA ALA A 301 -17.49 -14.73 0.93
C ALA A 301 -18.70 -14.49 1.83
N TYR A 302 -19.70 -15.36 1.69
CA TYR A 302 -21.00 -15.23 2.34
C TYR A 302 -21.37 -16.51 3.06
N ASN A 303 -21.94 -16.39 4.26
CA ASN A 303 -22.62 -17.52 4.89
C ASN A 303 -24.05 -17.63 4.32
N TRP A 304 -24.19 -18.40 3.25
CA TRP A 304 -25.47 -18.68 2.59
C TRP A 304 -26.45 -19.50 3.42
N GLY A 305 -26.00 -20.13 4.50
CA GLY A 305 -26.87 -20.93 5.34
C GLY A 305 -27.56 -22.03 4.52
N THR A 306 -28.84 -22.27 4.78
CA THR A 306 -29.66 -23.20 3.97
C THR A 306 -30.59 -22.47 3.01
N THR A 307 -30.20 -21.28 2.53
CA THR A 307 -31.04 -20.48 1.61
C THR A 307 -31.01 -21.01 0.18
N GLN A 308 -29.97 -21.77 -0.19
CA GLN A 308 -29.81 -22.36 -1.50
C GLN A 308 -29.70 -23.88 -1.39
N ALA A 309 -30.12 -24.61 -2.43
CA ALA A 309 -30.05 -26.08 -2.45
C ALA A 309 -28.60 -26.61 -2.36
N TRP A 310 -27.62 -25.82 -2.80
CA TRP A 310 -26.20 -26.15 -2.79
C TRP A 310 -25.46 -25.62 -1.55
N SER A 311 -26.12 -24.84 -0.69
CA SER A 311 -25.47 -24.17 0.44
C SER A 311 -25.71 -24.86 1.78
N SER A 312 -24.80 -24.63 2.72
CA SER A 312 -24.95 -25.01 4.11
C SER A 312 -24.44 -23.91 5.03
N TRP A 313 -24.83 -23.97 6.31
CA TRP A 313 -24.36 -23.02 7.32
C TRP A 313 -22.87 -23.18 7.59
N GLN A 314 -22.14 -22.07 7.54
CA GLN A 314 -20.70 -22.03 7.78
C GLN A 314 -20.33 -20.97 8.81
N MET A 315 -19.62 -21.36 9.86
CA MET A 315 -19.03 -20.41 10.80
C MET A 315 -17.83 -19.67 10.17
N PRO A 316 -17.51 -18.44 10.60
CA PRO A 316 -16.48 -17.60 9.98
C PRO A 316 -15.12 -18.28 9.81
N SER A 317 -14.65 -19.04 10.81
CA SER A 317 -13.37 -19.75 10.70
C SER A 317 -13.32 -20.74 9.54
N SER A 318 -14.40 -21.50 9.32
CA SER A 318 -14.52 -22.43 8.20
C SER A 318 -14.72 -21.71 6.88
N LEU A 319 -15.51 -20.62 6.89
CA LEU A 319 -15.81 -19.84 5.69
C LEU A 319 -14.58 -19.10 5.15
N PHE A 320 -13.76 -18.50 6.02
CA PHE A 320 -12.65 -17.64 5.58
C PHE A 320 -11.27 -18.32 5.70
N GLY A 321 -11.07 -19.23 6.65
CA GLY A 321 -9.74 -19.77 6.99
C GLY A 321 -8.95 -20.34 5.82
N PRO A 322 -9.51 -21.28 5.03
CA PRO A 322 -8.82 -21.84 3.88
C PRO A 322 -8.44 -20.77 2.83
N HIS A 323 -9.35 -19.84 2.55
CA HIS A 323 -9.11 -18.79 1.56
C HIS A 323 -8.07 -17.77 2.03
N LEU A 324 -8.11 -17.35 3.30
CA LEU A 324 -7.07 -16.47 3.85
C LEU A 324 -5.68 -17.13 3.79
N ALA A 325 -5.58 -18.43 4.06
CA ALA A 325 -4.31 -19.16 3.92
C ALA A 325 -3.81 -19.19 2.46
N GLN A 326 -4.71 -19.43 1.51
CA GLN A 326 -4.39 -19.39 0.08
C GLN A 326 -3.93 -17.99 -0.36
N LEU A 327 -4.66 -16.94 0.03
CA LEU A 327 -4.34 -15.55 -0.31
C LEU A 327 -2.98 -15.10 0.25
N ARG A 328 -2.63 -15.52 1.47
CA ARG A 328 -1.30 -15.27 2.06
C ARG A 328 -0.17 -15.95 1.30
N THR A 329 -0.46 -17.07 0.65
CA THR A 329 0.50 -17.78 -0.21
C THR A 329 0.67 -17.06 -1.55
N ILE A 330 -0.44 -16.60 -2.15
CA ILE A 330 -0.46 -15.90 -3.44
C ILE A 330 0.20 -14.52 -3.34
N ALA A 331 -0.11 -13.77 -2.28
CA ALA A 331 0.23 -12.36 -2.13
C ALA A 331 0.83 -12.09 -0.72
N PRO A 332 2.02 -12.63 -0.43
CA PRO A 332 2.60 -12.56 0.91
C PRO A 332 2.86 -11.12 1.36
N GLY A 333 2.43 -10.81 2.59
CA GLY A 333 2.65 -9.51 3.23
C GLY A 333 1.72 -8.38 2.78
N LYS A 334 0.76 -8.64 1.88
CA LYS A 334 -0.27 -7.67 1.52
C LYS A 334 -1.35 -7.62 2.62
N PRO A 335 -1.87 -6.42 2.98
CA PRO A 335 -3.03 -6.32 3.85
C PRO A 335 -4.25 -6.94 3.15
N ILE A 336 -5.13 -7.54 3.95
CA ILE A 336 -6.36 -8.18 3.49
C ILE A 336 -7.57 -7.36 3.96
N ILE A 337 -8.58 -7.26 3.11
CA ILE A 337 -9.92 -6.77 3.45
C ILE A 337 -10.92 -7.83 3.01
N ILE A 338 -11.88 -8.18 3.87
CA ILE A 338 -13.06 -8.93 3.42
C ILE A 338 -13.95 -7.92 2.69
N THR A 339 -13.82 -7.87 1.36
CA THR A 339 -14.38 -6.80 0.53
C THR A 339 -15.89 -6.88 0.42
N GLU A 340 -16.47 -8.06 0.61
CA GLU A 340 -17.89 -8.27 0.84
C GLU A 340 -18.13 -9.49 1.72
N THR A 341 -19.02 -9.34 2.69
CA THR A 341 -19.57 -10.48 3.41
C THR A 341 -20.92 -10.15 4.03
N ALA A 342 -21.71 -11.20 4.27
CA ALA A 342 -22.88 -11.20 5.13
C ALA A 342 -23.23 -12.64 5.51
N SER A 343 -24.21 -12.79 6.41
CA SER A 343 -24.79 -14.08 6.76
C SER A 343 -26.30 -14.06 6.54
N ALA A 344 -26.82 -15.19 6.07
CA ALA A 344 -28.23 -15.48 6.08
C ALA A 344 -28.71 -15.73 7.52
N GLU A 345 -30.02 -15.68 7.73
CA GLU A 345 -30.67 -16.15 8.97
C GLU A 345 -30.91 -17.67 8.93
N ALA A 346 -31.19 -18.22 7.75
CA ALA A 346 -31.59 -19.63 7.62
C ALA A 346 -30.40 -20.59 7.83
N GLY A 347 -30.61 -21.66 8.59
CA GLY A 347 -29.65 -22.76 8.75
C GLY A 347 -28.76 -22.66 10.01
N GLY A 348 -28.89 -21.61 10.81
CA GLY A 348 -28.13 -21.44 12.05
C GLY A 348 -28.53 -20.20 12.84
N ASN A 349 -27.60 -19.63 13.60
CA ASN A 349 -27.81 -18.45 14.44
C ASN A 349 -26.95 -17.28 13.95
N LYS A 350 -27.58 -16.34 13.22
CA LYS A 350 -26.88 -15.16 12.67
C LYS A 350 -26.30 -14.25 13.75
N PRO A 351 -26.97 -13.98 14.90
CA PRO A 351 -26.34 -13.26 16.00
C PRO A 351 -25.00 -13.85 16.47
N ASP A 352 -24.93 -15.17 16.68
CA ASP A 352 -23.70 -15.87 17.06
C ASP A 352 -22.65 -15.77 15.95
N TRP A 353 -23.08 -15.87 14.69
CA TRP A 353 -22.20 -15.71 13.53
C TRP A 353 -21.61 -14.30 13.44
N ASN A 354 -22.39 -13.25 13.68
CA ASN A 354 -21.92 -11.85 13.66
C ASN A 354 -20.85 -11.63 14.75
N THR A 355 -21.08 -12.18 15.94
CA THR A 355 -20.10 -12.14 17.04
C THR A 355 -18.82 -12.88 16.66
N ALA A 356 -18.97 -14.09 16.11
CA ALA A 356 -17.84 -14.91 15.67
C ALA A 356 -17.07 -14.26 14.50
N LEU A 357 -17.73 -13.53 13.60
CA LEU A 357 -17.10 -12.87 12.46
C LEU A 357 -16.08 -11.84 12.94
N VAL A 358 -16.52 -10.91 13.78
CA VAL A 358 -15.66 -9.83 14.27
C VAL A 358 -14.51 -10.39 15.10
N SER A 359 -14.79 -11.36 15.96
CA SER A 359 -13.76 -12.05 16.77
C SER A 359 -12.72 -12.75 15.88
N TYR A 360 -13.18 -13.53 14.90
CA TYR A 360 -12.32 -14.25 13.98
C TYR A 360 -11.46 -13.31 13.16
N LEU A 361 -12.04 -12.31 12.48
CA LEU A 361 -11.28 -11.39 11.64
C LEU A 361 -10.30 -10.53 12.46
N ARG A 362 -10.66 -10.12 13.69
CA ARG A 362 -9.75 -9.41 14.60
C ARG A 362 -8.53 -10.25 14.96
N SER A 363 -8.68 -11.58 15.05
CA SER A 363 -7.57 -12.49 15.35
C SER A 363 -6.59 -12.66 14.18
N GLN A 364 -6.92 -12.14 12.99
CA GLN A 364 -6.07 -12.20 11.81
C GLN A 364 -5.29 -10.87 11.68
N PRO A 365 -3.96 -10.85 11.96
CA PRO A 365 -3.21 -9.60 12.07
C PRO A 365 -3.05 -8.83 10.76
N ASP A 366 -3.21 -9.50 9.62
CA ASP A 366 -3.16 -8.96 8.27
C ASP A 366 -4.54 -8.58 7.71
N VAL A 367 -5.64 -8.94 8.38
CA VAL A 367 -6.98 -8.50 8.01
C VAL A 367 -7.26 -7.14 8.64
N THR A 368 -7.34 -6.11 7.79
CA THR A 368 -7.43 -4.71 8.21
C THR A 368 -8.86 -4.17 8.23
N GLY A 369 -9.80 -4.88 7.62
CA GLY A 369 -11.21 -4.52 7.66
C GLY A 369 -12.12 -5.54 6.98
N PHE A 370 -13.42 -5.31 7.12
CA PHE A 370 -14.46 -6.01 6.37
C PHE A 370 -15.57 -5.06 5.98
N VAL A 371 -16.25 -5.36 4.87
CA VAL A 371 -17.40 -4.61 4.38
C VAL A 371 -18.63 -5.50 4.44
N TRP A 372 -19.62 -5.07 5.22
CA TRP A 372 -20.90 -5.75 5.28
C TRP A 372 -21.76 -5.42 4.05
N PHE A 373 -22.27 -6.44 3.37
CA PHE A 373 -23.19 -6.28 2.25
C PHE A 373 -24.63 -6.14 2.78
N ASN A 374 -25.09 -4.90 3.02
CA ASN A 374 -26.37 -4.62 3.67
C ASN A 374 -27.54 -4.53 2.67
N PHE A 375 -27.89 -5.65 2.05
CA PHE A 375 -28.90 -5.72 0.99
C PHE A 375 -29.97 -6.78 1.27
N THR A 376 -31.16 -6.58 0.72
CA THR A 376 -32.11 -7.68 0.48
C THR A 376 -32.00 -8.08 -0.99
N LYS A 377 -31.39 -9.24 -1.27
CA LYS A 377 -31.06 -9.68 -2.63
C LYS A 377 -31.41 -11.16 -2.81
N GLU A 378 -30.43 -12.05 -2.97
CA GLU A 378 -30.65 -13.49 -3.08
C GLU A 378 -31.26 -14.07 -1.78
N THR A 379 -30.92 -13.45 -0.66
CA THR A 379 -31.59 -13.59 0.64
C THR A 379 -31.50 -12.26 1.40
N ASP A 380 -31.98 -12.23 2.65
CA ASP A 380 -31.88 -11.04 3.49
C ASP A 380 -30.50 -10.96 4.17
N TRP A 381 -29.58 -10.24 3.53
CA TRP A 381 -28.21 -10.04 4.02
C TRP A 381 -28.10 -8.92 5.05
N ARG A 382 -29.15 -8.13 5.25
CA ARG A 382 -29.08 -6.92 6.06
C ARG A 382 -28.65 -7.20 7.51
N ILE A 383 -27.98 -6.22 8.11
CA ILE A 383 -27.59 -6.23 9.52
C ILE A 383 -28.83 -6.37 10.41
N ASP A 384 -29.90 -5.66 10.05
CA ASP A 384 -31.18 -5.60 10.74
C ASP A 384 -32.23 -6.60 10.21
N SER A 385 -31.79 -7.70 9.58
CA SER A 385 -32.69 -8.83 9.25
C SER A 385 -33.42 -9.38 10.48
N SER A 386 -32.83 -9.21 11.67
CA SER A 386 -33.46 -9.37 12.96
C SER A 386 -32.87 -8.39 14.00
N PRO A 387 -33.63 -7.98 15.03
CA PRO A 387 -33.08 -7.14 16.12
C PRO A 387 -31.88 -7.78 16.83
N ALA A 388 -31.87 -9.11 16.93
CA ALA A 388 -30.77 -9.86 17.54
C ALA A 388 -29.50 -9.82 16.66
N SER A 389 -29.64 -9.90 15.33
CA SER A 389 -28.51 -9.77 14.40
C SER A 389 -27.84 -8.40 14.55
N ALA A 390 -28.63 -7.32 14.52
CA ALA A 390 -28.11 -5.96 14.68
C ALA A 390 -27.43 -5.76 16.05
N SER A 391 -28.09 -6.18 17.14
CA SER A 391 -27.55 -6.06 18.50
C SER A 391 -26.22 -6.82 18.67
N ALA A 392 -26.12 -8.03 18.11
CA ALA A 392 -24.91 -8.83 18.19
C ALA A 392 -23.74 -8.22 17.40
N LEU A 393 -24.01 -7.71 16.19
CA LEU A 393 -22.97 -7.03 15.41
C LEU A 393 -22.51 -5.76 16.12
N ALA A 394 -23.43 -4.92 16.61
CA ALA A 394 -23.11 -3.72 17.38
C ALA A 394 -22.23 -4.03 18.61
N ALA A 395 -22.61 -5.04 19.40
CA ALA A 395 -21.86 -5.46 20.59
C ALA A 395 -20.45 -5.96 20.22
N ALA A 396 -20.32 -6.75 19.14
CA ALA A 396 -19.04 -7.27 18.70
C ALA A 396 -18.11 -6.16 18.16
N LEU A 397 -18.67 -5.20 17.42
CA LEU A 397 -17.96 -4.02 16.93
C LEU A 397 -17.48 -3.10 18.07
N ALA A 398 -18.27 -2.96 19.13
CA ALA A 398 -17.87 -2.22 20.33
C ALA A 398 -16.75 -2.96 21.09
N ALA A 399 -16.87 -4.29 21.26
CA ALA A 399 -15.91 -5.11 22.01
C ALA A 399 -14.54 -5.25 21.35
N ARG A 400 -14.42 -4.95 20.04
CA ARG A 400 -13.12 -4.94 19.35
C ARG A 400 -12.36 -3.62 19.57
N ARG A 401 -12.95 -2.57 20.15
CA ARG A 401 -12.19 -1.35 20.46
C ARG A 401 -11.30 -1.62 21.66
#